data_AF-A0A2M9KH53-F1
#
_entry.id   AF-A0A2M9KH53-F1
#
_cell.length_a   1.000
_cell.length_b   1.000
_cell.length_c   1.000
_cell.angle_alpha   90.00
_cell.angle_beta   90.00
_cell.angle_gamma   90.00
#
_symmetry.space_group_name_H-M   'P 1'
#
loop_
_entity.id
_entity.type
_entity.pdbx_description
1 polymer ?
#
loop_
_entity_poly.entity_id
_entity_poly.type
_entity_poly.pdbx_seq_one_letter_code
_entity_poly.pdbx_strand_id
1 'polypeptide(L)'
;MRDQPPDSPPPEEVLEIVAPEQFAALAHPLRQRLLFALSRRPATTSQLAAQLDAKKGNVAHHLKVLREAGLIHIAETRQVRGGTEQYYQRTARQMVVAEPQAAGTAAMLAAVAQELDLSPAEPLLALRHLRLSPAKARELGEALSQLVDGVDEAEEEPEGQPVHGVLVALYQQAPPASPTW
;
A
#
# COMPACT_ATOMS: atom_id res chain seq x y z
N MET A 1 -1.90 -32.95 -14.90
CA MET A 1 -1.69 -31.48 -14.89
C MET A 1 -0.31 -31.28 -14.30
N ARG A 2 0.69 -30.79 -15.05
CA ARG A 2 2.03 -30.56 -14.50
C ARG A 2 1.99 -29.21 -13.80
N ASP A 3 2.26 -29.19 -12.50
CA ASP A 3 2.60 -27.95 -11.78
C ASP A 3 3.86 -27.37 -12.41
N GLN A 4 3.68 -26.28 -13.14
CA GLN A 4 4.77 -25.45 -13.60
C GLN A 4 5.21 -24.63 -12.37
N PRO A 5 6.49 -24.63 -11.99
CA PRO A 5 6.96 -23.78 -10.90
C PRO A 5 6.62 -22.32 -11.23
N PRO A 6 6.34 -21.48 -10.21
CA PRO A 6 6.08 -20.07 -10.43
C PRO A 6 7.22 -19.45 -11.25
N ASP A 7 6.86 -18.66 -12.27
CA ASP A 7 7.84 -18.04 -13.18
C ASP A 7 8.69 -16.98 -12.47
N SER A 8 8.28 -16.52 -11.28
CA SER A 8 8.96 -15.51 -10.47
C SER A 8 9.17 -15.96 -9.01
N PRO A 9 10.23 -15.48 -8.34
CA PRO A 9 10.47 -15.75 -6.93
C PRO A 9 9.32 -15.23 -6.06
N PRO A 10 9.12 -15.80 -4.85
CA PRO A 10 8.15 -15.26 -3.90
C PRO A 10 8.48 -13.80 -3.57
N PRO A 11 7.49 -13.01 -3.13
CA PRO A 11 7.70 -11.62 -2.72
C PRO A 11 8.81 -11.51 -1.68
N GLU A 12 9.61 -10.45 -1.78
CA GLU A 12 10.55 -10.07 -0.72
C GLU A 12 9.80 -9.75 0.58
N GLU A 13 10.47 -9.82 1.72
CA GLU A 13 9.82 -9.46 2.99
C GLU A 13 9.54 -7.94 3.05
N VAL A 14 10.52 -7.11 2.69
CA VAL A 14 10.45 -5.65 2.77
C VAL A 14 11.00 -5.00 1.51
N LEU A 15 10.26 -4.03 0.96
CA LEU A 15 10.72 -3.11 -0.09
C LEU A 15 10.81 -1.69 0.47
N GLU A 16 11.97 -1.06 0.35
CA GLU A 16 12.12 0.36 0.66
C GLU A 16 11.63 1.24 -0.51
N ILE A 17 10.78 2.22 -0.18
CA ILE A 17 10.26 3.21 -1.11
C ILE A 17 11.21 4.41 -1.11
N VAL A 18 11.99 4.52 -2.19
CA VAL A 18 13.04 5.53 -2.34
C VAL A 18 12.97 6.28 -3.67
N ALA A 19 12.38 5.66 -4.70
CA ALA A 19 12.32 6.25 -6.05
C ALA A 19 11.09 7.15 -6.23
N PRO A 20 11.21 8.31 -6.91
CA PRO A 20 10.09 9.21 -7.18
C PRO A 20 8.88 8.53 -7.82
N GLU A 21 9.11 7.57 -8.71
CA GLU A 21 8.06 6.81 -9.40
C GLU A 21 7.28 5.92 -8.43
N GLN A 22 7.93 5.36 -7.40
CA GLN A 22 7.27 4.60 -6.34
C GLN A 22 6.39 5.53 -5.49
N PHE A 23 6.90 6.71 -5.09
CA PHE A 23 6.10 7.71 -4.38
C PHE A 23 4.87 8.14 -5.19
N ALA A 24 5.06 8.44 -6.48
CA ALA A 24 3.97 8.80 -7.38
C ALA A 24 2.96 7.66 -7.57
N ALA A 25 3.43 6.41 -7.60
CA ALA A 25 2.56 5.25 -7.68
C ALA A 25 1.73 5.08 -6.39
N LEU A 26 2.31 5.28 -5.21
CA LEU A 26 1.61 5.19 -3.94
C LEU A 26 0.63 6.36 -3.70
N ALA A 27 0.81 7.49 -4.39
CA ALA A 27 -0.03 8.67 -4.29
C ALA A 27 -1.44 8.56 -4.93
N HIS A 28 -1.94 7.36 -5.21
CA HIS A 28 -3.25 7.18 -5.86
C HIS A 28 -4.12 6.13 -5.16
N PRO A 29 -5.37 6.47 -4.80
CA PRO A 29 -6.23 5.60 -3.99
C PRO A 29 -6.45 4.22 -4.61
N LEU A 30 -6.75 4.16 -5.92
CA LEU A 30 -6.97 2.87 -6.59
C LEU A 30 -5.70 2.01 -6.64
N ARG A 31 -4.51 2.61 -6.68
CA ARG A 31 -3.25 1.85 -6.68
C ARG A 31 -2.98 1.25 -5.30
N GLN A 32 -3.27 1.98 -4.23
CA GLN A 32 -3.25 1.45 -2.86
C GLN A 32 -4.22 0.26 -2.72
N ARG A 33 -5.48 0.43 -3.14
CA ARG A 33 -6.49 -0.65 -3.14
C ARG A 33 -6.07 -1.87 -3.96
N LEU A 34 -5.38 -1.68 -5.09
CA LEU A 34 -4.82 -2.78 -5.89
C LEU A 34 -3.68 -3.48 -5.15
N LEU A 35 -2.77 -2.75 -4.50
CA LEU A 35 -1.70 -3.33 -3.70
C LEU A 35 -2.25 -4.14 -2.52
N PHE A 36 -3.29 -3.63 -1.84
CA PHE A 36 -4.01 -4.37 -0.80
C PHE A 36 -4.71 -5.62 -1.35
N ALA A 37 -5.36 -5.54 -2.50
CA ALA A 37 -5.99 -6.73 -3.10
C ALA A 37 -4.96 -7.80 -3.50
N LEU A 38 -3.76 -7.38 -3.87
CA LEU A 38 -2.62 -8.24 -4.21
C LEU A 38 -1.83 -8.72 -2.98
N SER A 39 -2.25 -8.37 -1.77
CA SER A 39 -1.51 -8.70 -0.55
C SER A 39 -1.52 -10.18 -0.21
N ARG A 40 -2.68 -10.81 -0.43
CA ARG A 40 -2.94 -12.21 -0.05
C ARG A 40 -2.47 -13.20 -1.10
N ARG A 41 -2.81 -12.95 -2.38
CA ARG A 41 -2.55 -13.88 -3.47
C ARG A 41 -2.39 -13.20 -4.82
N PRO A 42 -1.70 -13.84 -5.78
CA PRO A 42 -1.69 -13.35 -7.14
C PRO A 42 -3.09 -13.26 -7.74
N ALA A 43 -3.36 -12.21 -8.51
CA ALA A 43 -4.65 -11.98 -9.15
C ALA A 43 -4.51 -11.40 -10.56
N THR A 44 -5.47 -11.73 -11.42
CA THR A 44 -5.53 -11.20 -12.78
C THR A 44 -6.22 -9.84 -12.82
N THR A 45 -5.99 -9.08 -13.90
CA THR A 45 -6.70 -7.82 -14.18
C THR A 45 -8.22 -7.98 -14.09
N SER A 46 -8.77 -9.11 -14.55
CA SER A 46 -10.22 -9.36 -14.51
C SER A 46 -10.73 -9.61 -13.10
N GLN A 47 -9.98 -10.35 -12.27
CA GLN A 47 -10.34 -10.60 -10.87
C GLN A 47 -10.30 -9.31 -10.06
N LEU A 48 -9.23 -8.52 -10.21
CA LEU A 48 -9.08 -7.23 -9.53
C LEU A 48 -10.16 -6.23 -9.93
N ALA A 49 -10.50 -6.18 -11.22
CA ALA A 49 -11.60 -5.34 -11.72
C ALA A 49 -12.95 -5.71 -11.10
N ALA A 50 -13.23 -7.01 -10.96
CA ALA A 50 -14.46 -7.47 -10.32
C ALA A 50 -14.46 -7.17 -8.81
N GLN A 51 -13.35 -7.45 -8.11
CA GLN A 51 -13.23 -7.25 -6.67
C GLN A 51 -13.34 -5.77 -6.27
N LEU A 52 -12.80 -4.86 -7.08
CA LEU A 52 -12.76 -3.43 -6.77
C LEU A 52 -13.88 -2.62 -7.41
N ASP A 53 -14.83 -3.29 -8.10
CA ASP A 53 -15.89 -2.68 -8.92
C ASP A 53 -15.35 -1.59 -9.86
N ALA A 54 -14.31 -1.96 -10.64
CA ALA A 54 -13.57 -1.05 -11.50
C ALA A 54 -13.54 -1.52 -12.96
N LYS A 55 -13.43 -0.57 -13.89
CA LYS A 55 -13.30 -0.90 -15.32
C LYS A 55 -11.96 -1.59 -15.59
N LYS A 56 -11.96 -2.72 -16.31
CA LYS A 56 -10.75 -3.49 -16.66
C LYS A 56 -9.63 -2.66 -17.28
N GLY A 57 -9.95 -1.75 -18.19
CA GLY A 57 -8.95 -0.86 -18.82
C GLY A 57 -8.27 0.07 -17.82
N ASN A 58 -9.03 0.56 -16.82
CA ASN A 58 -8.49 1.40 -15.75
C ASN A 58 -7.56 0.60 -14.83
N VAL A 59 -7.98 -0.61 -14.46
CA VAL A 59 -7.15 -1.54 -13.68
C VAL A 59 -5.86 -1.89 -14.43
N ALA A 60 -5.93 -2.23 -15.71
CA ALA A 60 -4.76 -2.54 -16.54
C ALA A 60 -3.76 -1.39 -16.59
N HIS A 61 -4.26 -0.15 -16.73
CA HIS A 61 -3.42 1.04 -16.70
C HIS A 61 -2.68 1.19 -15.36
N HIS A 62 -3.39 1.03 -14.24
CA HIS A 62 -2.77 1.15 -12.92
C HIS A 62 -1.81 0.01 -12.59
N LEU A 63 -2.10 -1.23 -13.00
CA LEU A 63 -1.17 -2.35 -12.87
C LEU A 63 0.11 -2.11 -13.67
N LYS A 64 0.00 -1.52 -14.87
CA LYS A 64 1.18 -1.12 -15.64
C LYS A 64 2.05 -0.12 -14.87
N VAL A 65 1.45 0.93 -14.31
CA VAL A 65 2.16 1.95 -13.52
C VAL A 65 2.83 1.32 -12.29
N LEU A 66 2.11 0.48 -11.54
CA LEU A 66 2.65 -0.22 -10.37
C LEU A 66 3.84 -1.12 -10.73
N ARG A 67 3.76 -1.82 -11.87
CA ARG A 67 4.83 -2.70 -12.36
C ARG A 67 6.05 -1.90 -12.82
N GLU A 68 5.84 -0.79 -13.52
CA GLU A 68 6.91 0.12 -13.94
C GLU A 68 7.62 0.77 -12.73
N ALA A 69 6.87 1.04 -11.65
CA ALA A 69 7.43 1.46 -10.36
C ALA A 69 8.07 0.32 -9.55
N GLY A 70 8.05 -0.93 -10.04
CA GLY A 70 8.63 -2.08 -9.35
C GLY A 70 7.85 -2.55 -8.11
N LEU A 71 6.63 -2.07 -7.90
CA LEU A 71 5.82 -2.40 -6.72
C LEU A 71 5.08 -3.74 -6.86
N ILE A 72 4.88 -4.19 -8.10
CA ILE A 72 4.29 -5.49 -8.43
C ILE A 72 5.08 -6.16 -9.55
N HIS A 73 4.97 -7.47 -9.66
CA HIS A 73 5.49 -8.26 -10.78
C HIS A 73 4.44 -9.28 -11.28
N ILE A 74 4.74 -9.99 -12.36
CA ILE A 74 3.90 -11.07 -12.88
C ILE A 74 4.41 -12.37 -12.26
N ALA A 75 3.62 -12.98 -11.38
CA ALA A 75 3.99 -14.22 -10.69
C ALA A 75 3.91 -15.43 -11.62
N GLU A 76 2.88 -15.48 -12.46
CA GLU A 76 2.67 -16.53 -13.45
C GLU A 76 1.84 -16.04 -14.64
N THR A 77 1.92 -16.80 -15.73
CA THR A 77 1.04 -16.62 -16.88
C THR A 77 0.32 -17.92 -17.23
N ARG A 78 -0.96 -17.81 -17.60
CA ARG A 78 -1.79 -18.96 -17.92
C ARG A 78 -2.47 -18.81 -19.28
N GLN A 79 -2.38 -19.84 -20.11
CA GLN A 79 -3.15 -19.89 -21.35
C GLN A 79 -4.62 -20.20 -21.05
N VAL A 80 -5.52 -19.39 -21.58
CA VAL A 80 -6.96 -19.55 -21.44
C VAL A 80 -7.64 -19.50 -22.81
N ARG A 81 -8.92 -19.86 -22.85
CA ARG A 81 -9.73 -19.82 -24.08
C ARG A 81 -10.02 -18.35 -24.42
N GLY A 82 -9.09 -17.70 -25.11
CA GLY A 82 -9.16 -16.27 -25.44
C GLY A 82 -7.84 -15.50 -25.33
N GLY A 83 -6.74 -16.13 -24.90
CA GLY A 83 -5.42 -15.50 -24.84
C GLY A 83 -4.61 -15.96 -23.63
N THR A 84 -3.68 -15.10 -23.19
CA THR A 84 -2.82 -15.35 -22.02
C THR A 84 -3.24 -14.44 -20.88
N GLU A 85 -3.59 -15.02 -19.73
CA GLU A 85 -3.80 -14.30 -18.48
C GLU A 85 -2.48 -14.10 -17.74
N GLN A 86 -2.31 -12.92 -17.15
CA GLN A 86 -1.18 -12.59 -16.28
C GLN A 86 -1.70 -12.46 -14.85
N TYR A 87 -1.05 -13.16 -13.92
CA TYR A 87 -1.32 -13.06 -12.50
C TYR A 87 -0.28 -12.12 -11.90
N TYR A 88 -0.74 -11.01 -11.35
CA TYR A 88 0.11 -10.00 -10.72
C TYR A 88 0.24 -10.29 -9.24
N GLN A 89 1.38 -9.94 -8.64
CA GLN A 89 1.65 -10.07 -7.20
C GLN A 89 2.50 -8.89 -6.72
N ARG A 90 2.38 -8.51 -5.44
CA ARG A 90 3.28 -7.53 -4.82
C ARG A 90 4.73 -7.99 -4.92
N THR A 91 5.64 -7.06 -5.14
CA THR A 91 7.09 -7.34 -5.09
C THR A 91 7.57 -7.67 -3.69
N ALA A 92 6.98 -7.04 -2.67
CA ALA A 92 7.27 -7.32 -1.27
C ALA A 92 6.00 -7.39 -0.43
N ARG A 93 6.09 -8.09 0.71
CA ARG A 93 5.01 -8.16 1.71
C ARG A 93 4.81 -6.81 2.38
N GLN A 94 5.89 -6.18 2.81
CA GLN A 94 5.90 -4.86 3.43
C GLN A 94 6.56 -3.83 2.50
N MET A 95 6.00 -2.62 2.48
CA MET A 95 6.54 -1.47 1.73
C MET A 95 6.79 -0.34 2.71
N VAL A 96 8.06 0.02 2.92
CA VAL A 96 8.48 0.96 3.95
C VAL A 96 9.04 2.23 3.30
N VAL A 97 8.50 3.38 3.70
CA VAL A 97 9.04 4.68 3.27
C VAL A 97 10.21 5.06 4.18
N ALA A 98 11.43 4.69 3.77
CA ALA A 98 12.64 4.92 4.56
C ALA A 98 12.97 6.43 4.73
N GLU A 99 12.78 7.21 3.66
CA GLU A 99 12.99 8.66 3.68
C GLU A 99 11.76 9.39 3.11
N PRO A 100 10.79 9.78 3.95
CA PRO A 100 9.58 10.44 3.49
C PRO A 100 9.89 11.83 2.89
N GLN A 101 9.57 12.01 1.62
CA GLN A 101 9.63 13.33 0.96
C GLN A 101 8.31 14.07 1.18
N ALA A 102 8.36 15.37 1.50
CA ALA A 102 7.17 16.15 1.84
C ALA A 102 6.04 16.05 0.78
N ALA A 103 6.39 16.15 -0.50
CA ALA A 103 5.43 16.02 -1.60
C ALA A 103 4.84 14.60 -1.70
N GLY A 104 5.67 13.57 -1.55
CA GLY A 104 5.24 12.16 -1.56
C GLY A 104 4.31 11.85 -0.38
N THR A 105 4.68 12.29 0.83
CA THR A 105 3.87 12.14 2.04
C THR A 105 2.52 12.84 1.90
N ALA A 106 2.50 14.08 1.40
CA ALA A 106 1.26 14.82 1.19
C ALA A 106 0.33 14.11 0.18
N ALA A 107 0.90 13.56 -0.88
CA ALA A 107 0.14 12.86 -1.90
C ALA A 107 -0.41 11.50 -1.39
N MET A 108 0.35 10.77 -0.56
CA MET A 108 -0.15 9.59 0.15
C MET A 108 -1.28 9.93 1.11
N LEU A 109 -1.13 10.99 1.91
CA LEU A 109 -2.18 11.48 2.80
C LEU A 109 -3.47 11.84 2.03
N ALA A 110 -3.34 12.50 0.88
CA ALA A 110 -4.48 12.81 0.02
C ALA A 110 -5.12 11.55 -0.61
N ALA A 111 -4.35 10.50 -0.87
CA ALA A 111 -4.87 9.23 -1.33
C ALA A 111 -5.69 8.52 -0.23
N VAL A 112 -5.18 8.52 1.01
CA VAL A 112 -5.89 7.97 2.18
C VAL A 112 -7.15 8.76 2.47
N ALA A 113 -7.14 10.09 2.35
CA ALA A 113 -8.35 10.91 2.52
C ALA A 113 -9.48 10.48 1.57
N GLN A 114 -9.18 10.22 0.29
CA GLN A 114 -10.16 9.72 -0.68
C GLN A 114 -10.63 8.29 -0.37
N GLU A 115 -9.78 7.46 0.24
CA GLU A 115 -10.17 6.12 0.68
C GLU A 115 -11.12 6.17 1.89
N LEU A 116 -10.85 7.08 2.84
CA LEU A 116 -11.73 7.32 3.99
C LEU A 116 -13.12 7.78 3.55
N ASP A 117 -13.24 8.60 2.50
CA ASP A 117 -14.53 9.04 1.94
C ASP A 117 -15.37 7.86 1.40
N LEU A 118 -14.73 6.76 1.01
CA LEU A 118 -15.37 5.55 0.49
C LEU A 118 -15.55 4.46 1.56
N SER A 119 -15.11 4.70 2.80
CA SER A 119 -15.17 3.73 3.88
C SER A 119 -16.63 3.39 4.24
N PRO A 120 -17.01 2.10 4.33
CA PRO A 120 -18.34 1.70 4.73
C PRO A 120 -18.58 1.85 6.25
N ALA A 121 -17.53 2.07 7.04
CA ALA A 121 -17.58 2.19 8.50
C ALA A 121 -16.97 3.52 8.97
N GLU A 122 -17.41 3.99 10.13
CA GLU A 122 -16.84 5.18 10.78
C GLU A 122 -15.36 4.94 11.11
N PRO A 123 -14.43 5.79 10.62
CA PRO A 123 -13.02 5.59 10.86
C PRO A 123 -12.64 5.98 12.29
N LEU A 124 -11.78 5.18 12.91
CA LEU A 124 -11.09 5.58 14.14
C LEU A 124 -10.01 6.61 13.79
N LEU A 125 -10.25 7.88 14.10
CA LEU A 125 -9.29 8.97 13.88
C LEU A 125 -8.86 9.62 15.20
N ALA A 126 -7.56 9.57 15.50
CA ALA A 126 -6.97 10.21 16.67
C ALA A 126 -5.97 11.29 16.24
N LEU A 127 -6.25 12.55 16.59
CA LEU A 127 -5.34 13.68 16.37
C LEU A 127 -5.02 14.37 17.70
N ARG A 128 -3.74 14.34 18.08
CA ARG A 128 -3.21 14.91 19.33
C ARG A 128 -1.84 15.55 19.10
N HIS A 129 -1.59 16.68 19.75
CA HIS A 129 -0.26 17.29 19.80
C HIS A 129 0.34 17.04 21.20
N LEU A 130 1.50 16.39 21.24
CA LEU A 130 2.20 16.03 22.48
C LEU A 130 3.52 16.80 22.56
N ARG A 131 3.87 17.28 23.76
CA ARG A 131 5.21 17.82 24.02
C ARG A 131 6.15 16.68 24.38
N LEU A 132 7.03 16.32 23.46
CA LEU A 132 7.98 15.21 23.62
C LEU A 132 9.42 15.73 23.46
N SER A 133 10.36 15.11 24.18
CA SER A 133 11.77 15.23 23.84
C SER A 133 12.07 14.44 22.55
N PRO A 134 13.17 14.73 21.83
CA PRO A 134 13.55 13.96 20.64
C PRO A 134 13.65 12.45 20.90
N ALA A 135 14.18 12.05 22.06
CA ALA A 135 14.26 10.64 22.47
C ALA A 135 12.88 10.00 22.63
N LYS A 136 11.94 10.67 23.31
CA LYS A 136 10.56 10.17 23.49
C LYS A 136 9.78 10.13 22.18
N ALA A 137 10.02 11.08 21.27
CA ALA A 137 9.40 11.08 19.95
C ALA A 137 9.87 9.86 19.14
N ARG A 138 11.19 9.58 19.16
CA ARG A 138 11.74 8.39 18.51
C ARG A 138 11.18 7.10 19.10
N GLU A 139 11.17 6.96 20.41
CA GLU A 139 10.61 5.80 21.13
C GLU A 139 9.12 5.58 20.77
N LEU A 140 8.32 6.64 20.77
CA LEU A 140 6.92 6.58 20.36
C LEU A 140 6.77 6.13 18.89
N GLY A 141 7.59 6.67 17.98
CA GLY A 141 7.58 6.28 16.58
C GLY A 141 7.90 4.80 16.37
N GLU A 142 8.95 4.30 17.03
CA GLU A 142 9.35 2.89 16.99
C GLU A 142 8.23 1.98 17.56
N ALA A 143 7.64 2.35 18.69
CA ALA A 143 6.55 1.59 19.30
C ALA A 143 5.28 1.56 18.42
N LEU A 144 4.93 2.68 17.77
CA LEU A 144 3.79 2.72 16.86
C LEU A 144 4.02 1.88 15.60
N SER A 145 5.24 1.89 15.04
CA SER A 145 5.60 1.02 13.90
C SER A 145 5.48 -0.45 14.30
N GLN A 146 6.11 -0.84 15.42
CA GLN A 146 6.07 -2.22 15.92
C GLN A 146 4.64 -2.72 16.18
N LEU A 147 3.73 -1.85 16.62
CA LEU A 147 2.33 -2.22 16.82
C LEU A 147 1.63 -2.57 15.50
N VAL A 148 1.92 -1.85 14.43
CA VAL A 148 1.34 -2.09 13.10
C VAL A 148 2.04 -3.28 12.43
N ASP A 149 3.36 -3.32 12.48
CA ASP A 149 4.19 -4.37 11.86
C ASP A 149 4.03 -5.73 12.55
N GLY A 150 3.61 -5.73 13.83
CA GLY A 150 3.37 -6.93 14.62
C GLY A 150 2.01 -7.59 14.39
N VAL A 151 1.15 -7.02 13.54
CA VAL A 151 -0.08 -7.69 13.11
C VAL A 151 0.29 -8.73 12.05
N ASP A 152 0.13 -10.01 12.38
CA ASP A 152 0.53 -11.10 11.49
C ASP A 152 -0.37 -11.16 10.25
N GLU A 153 0.12 -10.71 9.09
CA GLU A 153 -0.58 -10.87 7.80
C GLU A 153 -0.69 -12.34 7.38
N ALA A 154 0.06 -13.27 7.99
CA ALA A 154 0.06 -14.70 7.67
C ALA A 154 -1.00 -15.50 8.43
N GLU A 155 -1.59 -14.96 9.50
CA GLU A 155 -2.84 -15.50 10.03
C GLU A 155 -3.95 -15.18 9.02
N GLU A 156 -4.27 -16.16 8.17
CA GLU A 156 -5.27 -16.01 7.12
C GLU A 156 -6.65 -15.74 7.73
N GLU A 157 -7.00 -14.46 7.88
CA GLU A 157 -8.36 -14.04 8.13
C GLU A 157 -9.26 -14.57 7.00
N PRO A 158 -10.42 -15.19 7.30
CA PRO A 158 -11.25 -15.86 6.32
C PRO A 158 -11.52 -15.02 5.06
N GLU A 159 -11.63 -15.68 3.92
CA GLU A 159 -11.97 -15.00 2.66
C GLU A 159 -13.32 -14.27 2.83
N GLY A 160 -13.33 -12.96 2.55
CA GLY A 160 -14.51 -12.10 2.73
C GLY A 160 -14.47 -11.16 3.93
N GLN A 161 -13.47 -11.26 4.82
CA GLN A 161 -13.26 -10.24 5.86
C GLN A 161 -12.85 -8.88 5.26
N PRO A 162 -13.28 -7.75 5.87
CA PRO A 162 -12.91 -6.42 5.39
C PRO A 162 -11.41 -6.17 5.55
N VAL A 163 -10.82 -5.53 4.54
CA VAL A 163 -9.44 -5.05 4.59
C VAL A 163 -9.42 -3.67 5.25
N HIS A 164 -8.55 -3.48 6.23
CA HIS A 164 -8.39 -2.23 6.95
C HIS A 164 -7.06 -1.57 6.56
N GLY A 165 -7.12 -0.33 6.08
CA GLY A 165 -5.92 0.49 5.88
C GLY A 165 -5.52 1.16 7.20
N VAL A 166 -4.23 1.10 7.54
CA VAL A 166 -3.66 1.78 8.72
C VAL A 166 -2.60 2.77 8.25
N LEU A 167 -2.76 4.04 8.64
CA LEU A 167 -1.76 5.07 8.43
C LEU A 167 -1.36 5.67 9.78
N VAL A 168 -0.07 5.58 10.11
CA VAL A 168 0.51 6.21 11.28
C VAL A 168 1.44 7.33 10.83
N ALA A 169 1.23 8.53 11.36
CA ALA A 169 2.12 9.66 11.13
C ALA A 169 2.52 10.31 12.45
N LEU A 170 3.83 10.36 12.72
CA LEU A 170 4.41 11.14 13.79
C LEU A 170 5.29 12.23 13.16
N TYR A 171 4.96 13.50 13.42
CA TYR A 171 5.67 14.64 12.87
C TYR A 171 5.92 15.70 13.94
N GLN A 172 6.99 16.46 13.77
CA GLN A 172 7.23 17.65 14.57
C GLN A 172 6.44 18.82 13.97
N GLN A 173 5.61 19.49 14.78
CA GLN A 173 4.97 20.72 14.34
C GLN A 173 6.03 21.78 14.04
N ALA A 174 5.82 22.54 12.95
CA ALA A 174 6.63 23.72 12.70
C ALA A 174 6.56 24.65 13.92
N PRO A 175 7.69 25.29 14.32
CA PRO A 175 7.64 26.31 15.34
C PRO A 175 6.63 27.39 14.92
N PRO A 176 5.91 28.01 15.87
CA PRO A 176 5.05 29.14 15.54
C PRO A 176 5.89 30.17 14.78
N ALA A 177 5.36 30.69 13.67
CA ALA A 177 6.01 31.79 12.96
C ALA A 177 6.24 32.91 13.98
N SER A 178 7.47 33.40 14.11
CA SER A 178 7.77 34.53 14.98
C SER A 178 6.81 35.66 14.61
N PRO A 179 6.08 36.25 15.56
CA PRO A 179 5.23 37.39 15.25
C PRO A 179 6.12 38.51 14.71
N THR A 180 5.91 38.90 13.46
CA THR A 180 6.37 40.19 12.94
C THR A 180 5.63 41.27 13.72
N TRP A 181 6.31 41.87 14.69
CA TRP A 181 5.89 43.10 15.36
C TRP A 181 6.39 44.32 14.59
#